data_AF-A0A3D3L199-F1
#
_entry.id   AF-A0A3D3L199-F1
#
_cell.length_a   1.000
_cell.length_b   1.000
_cell.length_c   1.000
_cell.angle_alpha   90.00
_cell.angle_beta   90.00
_cell.angle_gamma   90.00
#
_symmetry.space_group_name_H-M   'P 1'
#
loop_
_entity.id
_entity.type
_entity.pdbx_description
1 polymer ?
#
loop_
_entity_poly.entity_id
_entity_poly.type
_entity_poly.pdbx_seq_one_letter_code
_entity_poly.pdbx_strand_id
1 'polypeptide(L)' 'MNKKLTPRYVIIGLVLLWAVYSLWPTVQLQTLSEAEVETMREEGSYGALESKSIKQGLDLKGGMY' A
#
# COMPACT_ATOMS: atom_id res chain seq x y z
N MET A 1 26.80 -18.16 -27.08
CA MET A 1 26.53 -16.88 -27.76
C MET A 1 25.02 -16.85 -28.02
N ASN A 2 24.11 -16.08 -27.41
CA ASN A 2 24.10 -14.75 -26.78
C ASN A 2 23.22 -14.77 -25.50
N LYS A 3 23.85 -14.71 -24.31
CA LYS A 3 23.19 -14.52 -23.01
C LYS A 3 22.81 -13.04 -22.84
N LYS A 4 21.88 -12.52 -23.65
CA LYS A 4 21.53 -11.08 -23.65
C LYS A 4 20.12 -10.73 -23.16
N LEU A 5 19.27 -11.72 -22.86
CA LEU A 5 17.83 -11.44 -22.73
C LEU A 5 17.23 -11.42 -21.33
N THR A 6 17.84 -11.92 -20.27
CA THR A 6 17.07 -12.17 -19.04
C THR A 6 17.34 -11.31 -17.80
N PRO A 7 18.45 -10.58 -17.60
CA PRO A 7 18.60 -9.81 -16.36
C PRO A 7 17.61 -8.63 -16.28
N ARG A 8 17.29 -8.00 -17.42
CA ARG A 8 16.33 -6.87 -17.46
C ARG A 8 14.92 -7.27 -17.01
N TYR A 9 14.43 -8.44 -17.44
CA TYR A 9 13.08 -8.90 -17.09
C TYR A 9 13.01 -9.40 -15.65
N VAL A 10 14.11 -9.94 -15.13
CA VAL A 10 14.22 -10.29 -13.70
C VAL A 10 14.13 -9.03 -12.85
N ILE A 11 14.82 -7.94 -13.22
CA ILE A 11 14.74 -6.66 -12.51
C ILE A 11 13.33 -6.08 -12.60
N ILE A 12 12.72 -6.06 -13.79
CA ILE A 12 11.34 -5.59 -13.97
C ILE A 12 10.37 -6.41 -13.11
N GLY A 13 10.49 -7.75 -13.11
CA GLY A 13 9.66 -8.62 -12.28
C GLY A 13 9.83 -8.34 -10.79
N LEU A 14 11.06 -8.13 -10.32
CA LEU A 14 11.33 -7.76 -8.93
C LEU A 14 10.70 -6.42 -8.56
N VAL A 15 10.83 -5.40 -9.42
CA VAL A 15 10.23 -4.08 -9.18
C VAL A 15 8.71 -4.15 -9.18
N LEU A 16 8.10 -4.93 -10.08
CA LEU A 16 6.64 -5.12 -10.12
C LEU A 16 6.14 -5.84 -8.87
N LEU A 17 6.80 -6.91 -8.43
CA LEU A 17 6.46 -7.60 -7.18
C LEU A 17 6.59 -6.68 -5.98
N TRP A 18 7.66 -5.88 -5.93
CA TRP A 18 7.85 -4.87 -4.88
C TRP A 18 6.74 -3.82 -4.90
N ALA A 19 6.38 -3.32 -6.08
CA ALA A 19 5.31 -2.33 -6.23
C ALA A 19 3.98 -2.87 -5.71
N VAL A 20 3.60 -4.10 -6.08
CA VAL A 20 2.39 -4.74 -5.57
C VAL A 20 2.45 -4.93 -4.05
N TYR A 21 3.58 -5.43 -3.53
CA TYR A 21 3.78 -5.61 -2.09
C TYR A 21 3.68 -4.27 -1.32
N SER A 22 4.24 -3.19 -1.87
CA SER A 22 4.19 -1.86 -1.26
C SER A 22 2.79 -1.23 -1.31
N LEU A 23 1.96 -1.61 -2.28
CA LEU A 23 0.58 -1.13 -2.39
C LEU A 23 -0.40 -1.93 -1.55
N TRP A 24 -0.07 -3.18 -1.18
CA TRP A 24 -0.88 -4.05 -0.34
C TRP A 24 -1.46 -3.38 0.92
N PRO A 25 -0.69 -2.67 1.78
CA PRO A 25 -1.24 -2.01 2.97
C PRO A 25 -2.26 -0.91 2.61
N THR A 26 -2.13 -0.28 1.44
CA THR A 26 -3.07 0.75 0.99
C THR A 26 -4.39 0.13 0.55
N VAL A 27 -4.35 -0.98 -0.18
CA VAL A 27 -5.56 -1.73 -0.57
C VAL A 27 -6.26 -2.25 0.69
N GLN A 28 -5.50 -2.85 1.61
CA GLN A 28 -6.05 -3.33 2.88
C GLN A 28 -6.79 -2.22 3.62
N LEU A 29 -6.16 -1.04 3.78
CA LEU A 29 -6.78 0.10 4.45
C LEU A 29 -8.10 0.55 3.78
N GLN A 30 -8.12 0.58 2.44
CA GLN A 30 -9.32 0.99 1.68
C GLN A 30 -10.44 -0.04 1.71
N THR A 31 -10.12 -1.32 1.92
CA THR A 31 -11.11 -2.41 2.01
C THR A 31 -11.67 -2.62 3.42
N LEU A 32 -11.12 -1.95 4.44
CA LEU A 32 -11.62 -2.07 5.81
C LEU A 32 -13.01 -1.45 5.92
N SER A 33 -13.90 -2.18 6.60
CA SER A 33 -15.19 -1.65 7.02
C SER A 33 -15.06 -0.71 8.22
N GLU A 34 -16.02 0.18 8.44
CA GLU A 34 -16.03 1.12 9.57
C GLU A 34 -15.89 0.41 10.94
N ALA A 35 -16.44 -0.80 11.06
CA ALA A 35 -16.32 -1.64 12.26
C ALA A 35 -14.89 -2.17 12.49
N GLU A 36 -14.17 -2.52 11.42
CA GLU A 36 -12.78 -2.98 11.49
C GLU A 36 -11.82 -1.81 11.71
N VAL A 37 -12.16 -0.62 11.21
CA VAL A 37 -11.42 0.61 11.48
C VAL A 37 -11.48 0.96 12.97
N GLU A 38 -12.68 0.91 13.57
CA GLU A 38 -12.83 1.25 14.99
C GLU A 38 -12.16 0.21 15.91
N THR A 39 -12.28 -1.08 15.60
CA THR A 39 -11.56 -2.13 16.35
C THR A 39 -10.03 -2.01 16.22
N MET A 40 -9.51 -1.74 15.02
CA MET A 40 -8.07 -1.50 14.86
C MET A 40 -7.58 -0.20 15.48
N ARG A 41 -8.47 0.79 15.64
CA ARG A 41 -8.20 2.05 16.35
C ARG A 41 -8.13 1.81 17.86
N GLU A 42 -9.00 0.97 18.40
CA GLU A 42 -8.95 0.52 19.79
C GLU A 42 -7.69 -0.33 20.08
N GLU A 43 -7.28 -1.18 19.14
CA GLU A 43 -6.07 -1.99 19.25
C GLU A 43 -4.77 -1.20 18.97
N GLY A 44 -4.87 0.07 18.54
CA GLY A 44 -3.71 0.92 18.21
C GLY A 44 -2.95 0.50 16.94
N SER A 45 -3.38 -0.56 16.26
CA SER A 45 -2.79 -1.08 15.01
C SER A 45 -3.11 -0.20 13.80
N TYR A 46 -4.21 0.56 13.87
CA TYR A 46 -4.69 1.42 12.78
C TYR A 46 -3.65 2.45 12.33
N GLY A 47 -2.98 3.13 13.27
CA GLY A 47 -1.95 4.13 12.93
C GLY A 47 -0.71 3.52 12.26
N ALA A 48 -0.36 2.28 12.61
CA ALA A 48 0.74 1.57 11.96
C ALA A 48 0.39 1.15 10.53
N LEU A 49 -0.89 0.82 10.27
CA LEU A 49 -1.39 0.49 8.94
C LEU A 49 -1.53 1.76 8.08
N GLU A 50 -2.08 2.84 8.63
CA GLU A 50 -2.21 4.14 7.94
C GLU A 50 -0.82 4.68 7.56
N SER A 51 0.18 4.61 8.44
CA SER A 51 1.53 5.11 8.16
C SER A 51 2.27 4.34 7.06
N LYS A 52 1.94 3.06 6.85
CA LYS A 52 2.47 2.21 5.77
C LYS A 52 1.66 2.31 4.49
N SER A 53 0.45 2.86 4.56
CA SER A 53 -0.41 3.12 3.42
C SER A 53 -0.10 4.47 2.76
N ILE A 54 -0.57 4.66 1.53
CA ILE A 54 -0.48 5.95 0.85
C ILE A 54 -1.36 6.98 1.59
N LYS A 55 -0.71 8.02 2.13
CA LYS A 55 -1.40 9.14 2.77
C LYS A 55 -2.24 9.88 1.72
N GLN A 56 -3.55 9.82 1.86
CA GLN A 56 -4.47 10.60 1.05
C GLN A 56 -4.26 12.09 1.31
N GLY A 57 -4.27 12.89 0.24
CA GLY A 57 -4.26 14.35 0.33
C GLY A 57 -5.52 14.88 1.01
N LEU A 58 -5.47 16.13 1.49
CA LEU A 58 -6.58 16.78 2.19
C LEU A 58 -7.89 16.76 1.37
N ASP A 59 -7.78 16.95 0.06
CA ASP A 59 -8.89 16.90 -0.90
C ASP A 59 -9.59 15.53 -0.92
N LEU A 60 -8.82 14.46 -0.80
CA LEU A 60 -9.33 13.08 -0.77
C LEU A 60 -9.80 12.65 0.63
N LYS A 61 -9.29 13.31 1.69
CA LYS A 61 -9.72 13.07 3.08
C LYS A 61 -10.95 13.89 3.50
N GLY A 62 -11.40 14.84 2.67
CA GLY A 62 -12.57 15.67 2.96
C GLY A 62 -12.34 16.69 4.07
N GLY A 63 -11.15 17.29 4.17
CA GLY A 63 -10.91 18.41 5.08
C GLY A 63 -11.41 19.74 4.49
N MET A 64 -12.22 20.50 5.25
CA MET A 64 -12.58 21.87 4.86
C MET A 64 -11.40 22.82 5.07
N TYR A 65 -11.24 23.77 4.14
CA TYR A 65 -10.33 24.92 4.26
C TYR A 65 -10.76 25.86 5.39
#